data_AF-A0A1A6G3K2-F1
#
_entry.id   AF-A0A1A6G3K2-F1
#
_cell.length_a   1.000
_cell.length_b   1.000
_cell.length_c   1.000
_cell.angle_alpha   90.00
_cell.angle_beta   90.00
_cell.angle_gamma   90.00
#
_symmetry.space_group_name_H-M   'P 1'
#
loop_
_entity.id
_entity.type
_entity.pdbx_description
1 polymer ?
#
loop_
_entity_poly.entity_id
_entity_poly.type
_entity_poly.pdbx_seq_one_letter_code
_entity_poly.pdbx_strand_id
1 'polypeptide(L)'
;VFGHGKANGEPTWALLLTALICETGILIASLDSVAPILSMFFLMCYMFVNLACAVQTLLRTPNWRPRFKFYHWTLSFLGMSLCLALMFICSWYYALFAMLIAGCIYKYIEYRGAEKEWGDGIRGLSLNAARYALLRVEHGPPHTKNW
;
A
#
# COMPACT_ATOMS: atom_id res chain seq x y z
N VAL A 1 2.07 -10.62 -18.85
CA VAL A 1 1.35 -9.89 -19.92
C VAL A 1 1.95 -8.51 -20.13
N PHE A 2 1.87 -7.58 -19.16
CA PHE A 2 2.45 -6.23 -19.33
C PHE A 2 3.98 -6.12 -19.18
N GLY A 3 4.65 -7.17 -18.71
CA GLY A 3 6.12 -7.22 -18.60
C GLY A 3 6.84 -7.64 -19.89
N HIS A 4 6.15 -7.78 -21.02
CA HIS A 4 6.77 -8.11 -22.30
C HIS A 4 7.47 -6.86 -22.86
N GLY A 5 8.77 -6.75 -22.58
CA GLY A 5 9.63 -5.70 -23.13
C GLY A 5 10.22 -6.12 -24.48
N LYS A 6 10.48 -5.16 -25.38
CA LYS A 6 11.38 -5.39 -26.53
C LYS A 6 12.79 -5.70 -26.01
N ALA A 7 13.70 -6.14 -26.90
CA ALA A 7 15.10 -6.41 -26.57
C ALA A 7 15.81 -5.25 -25.84
N ASN A 8 15.33 -4.02 -26.01
CA ASN A 8 15.85 -2.81 -25.36
C ASN A 8 15.23 -2.53 -23.97
N GLY A 9 14.37 -3.41 -23.45
CA GLY A 9 13.69 -3.25 -22.17
C GLY A 9 12.43 -2.37 -22.21
N GLU A 10 12.07 -1.82 -23.38
CA GLU A 10 10.90 -0.94 -23.52
C GLU A 10 9.57 -1.72 -23.36
N PRO A 11 8.72 -1.37 -22.37
CA PRO A 11 7.49 -2.10 -22.09
C PRO A 11 6.35 -1.65 -23.01
N THR A 12 6.33 -2.20 -24.23
CA THR A 12 5.38 -1.83 -25.29
C THR A 12 3.91 -1.92 -24.88
N TRP A 13 3.50 -3.01 -24.22
CA TRP A 13 2.12 -3.19 -23.76
C TRP A 13 1.73 -2.29 -22.59
N ALA A 14 2.66 -1.96 -21.70
CA ALA A 14 2.41 -1.01 -20.62
C ALA A 14 2.23 0.41 -21.20
N LEU A 15 3.03 0.77 -22.20
CA LEU A 15 2.91 2.06 -22.89
C LEU A 15 1.54 2.21 -23.56
N LEU A 16 1.08 1.18 -24.27
CA LEU A 16 -0.26 1.17 -24.88
C LEU A 16 -1.36 1.32 -23.83
N LEU A 17 -1.26 0.62 -22.70
CA LEU A 17 -2.22 0.78 -21.60
C LEU A 17 -2.23 2.20 -21.05
N THR A 18 -1.06 2.79 -20.81
CA THR A 18 -0.96 4.18 -20.33
C THR A 18 -1.53 5.17 -21.33
N ALA A 19 -1.29 4.97 -22.63
CA ALA A 19 -1.84 5.82 -23.69
C ALA A 19 -3.37 5.78 -23.69
N LEU A 20 -3.97 4.59 -23.58
CA LEU A 20 -5.43 4.43 -23.49
C LEU A 20 -6.01 5.12 -22.25
N ILE A 21 -5.37 4.98 -21.08
CA ILE A 21 -5.84 5.65 -19.85
C ILE A 21 -5.72 7.18 -19.99
N CYS A 22 -4.61 7.69 -20.53
CA CYS A 22 -4.44 9.12 -20.76
C CYS A 22 -5.47 9.67 -21.75
N GLU A 23 -5.76 8.94 -22.82
CA GLU A 23 -6.77 9.32 -23.82
C GLU A 23 -8.14 9.52 -23.17
N THR A 24 -8.55 8.64 -22.24
CA THR A 24 -9.82 8.84 -21.50
C THR A 24 -9.85 10.13 -20.69
N GLY A 25 -8.70 10.56 -20.15
CA GLY A 25 -8.56 11.83 -19.44
C GLY A 25 -8.65 13.04 -20.38
N ILE A 26 -8.09 12.93 -21.59
CA ILE A 26 -8.16 13.98 -22.62
C ILE A 26 -9.60 14.17 -23.11
N LEU A 27 -10.35 13.07 -23.30
CA LEU A 27 -11.75 13.10 -23.75
C LEU A 27 -12.70 13.83 -22.78
N ILE A 28 -12.35 13.94 -21.49
CA ILE A 28 -13.14 14.71 -20.50
C ILE A 28 -13.11 16.21 -20.82
N ALA A 29 -12.10 16.71 -21.56
CA ALA A 29 -11.95 18.07 -22.07
C ALA A 29 -12.08 19.20 -21.02
N SER A 30 -12.06 18.87 -19.73
CA SER A 30 -12.18 19.78 -18.60
C SER A 30 -11.12 19.46 -17.56
N LEU A 31 -10.15 20.36 -17.39
CA LEU A 31 -9.08 20.21 -16.39
C LEU A 31 -9.62 20.20 -14.96
N ASP A 32 -10.65 21.01 -14.67
CA ASP A 32 -11.27 21.12 -13.36
C ASP A 32 -11.93 19.79 -12.92
N SER A 33 -12.36 18.98 -13.88
CA SER A 33 -12.93 17.66 -13.61
C SER A 33 -11.85 16.59 -13.40
N VAL A 34 -10.71 16.70 -14.10
CA VAL A 34 -9.61 15.72 -14.04
C VAL A 34 -8.74 15.93 -12.81
N ALA A 35 -8.52 17.18 -12.39
CA ALA A 35 -7.61 17.49 -11.28
C ALA A 35 -7.98 16.78 -9.96
N PRO A 36 -9.25 16.78 -9.48
CA PRO A 36 -9.65 16.05 -8.28
C PRO A 36 -9.38 14.54 -8.38
N ILE A 37 -9.59 13.94 -9.55
CA ILE A 37 -9.38 12.51 -9.78
C ILE A 37 -7.90 12.15 -9.59
N LEU A 38 -7.00 12.91 -10.21
CA LEU A 38 -5.56 12.72 -10.05
C LEU A 38 -5.12 12.96 -8.61
N SER A 39 -5.62 14.02 -7.96
CA SER A 39 -5.33 14.32 -6.56
C SER A 39 -5.73 13.17 -5.63
N MET A 40 -6.86 12.50 -5.88
CA MET A 40 -7.26 11.32 -5.10
C MET A 40 -6.25 10.18 -5.20
N PHE A 41 -5.76 9.88 -6.40
CA PHE A 41 -4.76 8.82 -6.59
C PHE A 41 -3.44 9.15 -5.88
N PHE A 42 -2.97 10.39 -5.95
CA PHE A 42 -1.75 10.82 -5.25
C PHE A 42 -1.91 10.81 -3.72
N LEU A 43 -3.01 11.37 -3.20
CA LEU A 43 -3.30 11.37 -1.77
C LEU A 43 -3.41 9.96 -1.21
N MET A 44 -4.00 9.04 -1.96
CA MET A 44 -4.08 7.63 -1.58
C MET A 44 -2.70 6.97 -1.50
N CYS A 45 -1.84 7.21 -2.49
CA CYS A 45 -0.47 6.70 -2.47
C CYS A 45 0.29 7.23 -1.24
N TYR A 46 0.21 8.53 -0.98
CA TYR A 46 0.85 9.15 0.19
C TYR A 46 0.27 8.66 1.51
N MET A 47 -1.04 8.42 1.58
CA MET A 47 -1.68 7.82 2.75
C MET A 47 -1.11 6.43 3.04
N PHE A 48 -1.02 5.55 2.04
CA PHE A 48 -0.52 4.18 2.24
C PHE A 48 0.95 4.13 2.61
N VAL A 49 1.79 4.97 2.00
CA VAL A 49 3.21 5.07 2.36
C VAL A 49 3.36 5.52 3.81
N ASN A 50 2.63 6.54 4.23
CA ASN A 50 2.66 7.02 5.61
C ASN A 50 2.12 5.99 6.61
N LEU A 51 1.01 5.32 6.27
CA LEU A 51 0.45 4.24 7.07
C LEU A 51 1.45 3.08 7.22
N ALA A 52 2.06 2.63 6.13
CA ALA A 52 3.03 1.53 6.14
C ALA A 52 4.24 1.86 7.04
N CYS A 53 4.80 3.06 6.92
CA CYS A 53 5.90 3.54 7.76
C CYS A 53 5.51 3.56 9.25
N ALA A 54 4.33 4.09 9.59
CA ALA A 54 3.85 4.15 10.96
C ALA A 54 3.63 2.75 11.55
N VAL A 55 2.93 1.89 10.81
CA VAL A 55 2.61 0.51 11.23
C VAL A 55 3.87 -0.34 11.39
N GLN A 56 4.83 -0.27 10.46
CA GLN A 56 6.06 -1.05 10.55
C GLN A 56 6.92 -0.64 11.77
N THR A 57 6.95 0.65 12.09
CA THR A 57 7.61 1.15 13.30
C THR A 57 6.89 0.69 14.58
N LEU A 58 5.57 0.81 14.63
CA LEU A 58 4.76 0.43 15.80
C LEU A 58 4.77 -1.07 16.04
N LEU A 59 4.70 -1.89 14.98
CA LEU A 59 4.72 -3.35 15.07
C LEU A 59 6.13 -3.92 15.24
N ARG A 60 7.17 -3.08 15.23
CA ARG A 60 8.59 -3.48 15.28
C ARG A 60 8.89 -4.59 14.26
N THR A 61 8.50 -4.35 13.00
CA THR A 61 8.73 -5.33 11.92
C THR A 61 10.23 -5.70 11.87
N PRO A 62 10.59 -7.00 11.79
CA PRO A 62 11.97 -7.44 12.01
C PRO A 62 13.03 -6.74 11.15
N ASN A 63 12.69 -6.44 9.89
CA ASN A 63 13.60 -5.82 8.92
C ASN A 63 13.49 -4.28 8.84
N TRP A 64 12.66 -3.65 9.68
CA TRP A 64 12.44 -2.20 9.64
C TRP A 64 13.39 -1.46 10.59
N ARG A 65 14.37 -0.73 10.01
CA ARG A 65 15.39 0.03 10.76
C ARG A 65 15.63 1.42 10.13
N PRO A 66 14.72 2.39 10.30
CA PRO A 66 14.88 3.72 9.73
C PRO A 66 16.10 4.43 10.35
N ARG A 67 17.12 4.72 9.54
CA ARG A 67 18.36 5.40 9.98
C ARG A 67 18.30 6.93 9.85
N PHE A 68 17.21 7.46 9.32
CA PHE A 68 17.06 8.90 9.09
C PHE A 68 16.80 9.64 10.40
N LYS A 69 17.59 10.68 10.68
CA LYS A 69 17.62 11.39 11.97
C LYS A 69 16.29 12.04 12.36
N PHE A 70 15.54 12.59 11.39
CA PHE A 70 14.28 13.30 11.65
C PHE A 70 13.04 12.44 11.46
N TYR A 71 13.21 11.12 11.33
CA TYR A 71 12.08 10.20 11.20
C TYR A 71 11.46 9.93 12.58
N HIS A 72 10.15 10.12 12.70
CA HIS A 72 9.37 9.68 13.86
C HIS A 72 8.01 9.15 13.42
N TRP A 73 7.51 8.09 14.07
CA TRP A 73 6.26 7.43 13.69
C TRP A 73 5.04 8.37 13.77
N THR A 74 5.05 9.33 14.69
CA THR A 74 3.98 10.34 14.81
C THR A 74 3.90 11.26 13.60
N LEU A 75 5.03 11.58 12.96
CA LEU A 75 5.05 12.39 11.74
C LEU A 75 4.39 11.65 10.59
N SER A 76 4.69 10.35 10.44
CA SER A 76 4.01 9.49 9.47
C SER A 76 2.51 9.37 9.79
N PHE A 77 2.13 9.20 11.06
CA PHE A 77 0.71 9.15 11.45
C PHE A 77 -0.02 10.47 11.15
N LEU A 78 0.59 11.62 11.43
CA LEU A 78 0.06 12.93 11.07
C LEU A 78 -0.13 13.06 9.56
N GLY A 79 0.90 12.70 8.77
CA GLY A 79 0.83 12.72 7.30
C GLY A 79 -0.30 11.85 6.76
N MET A 80 -0.47 10.65 7.31
CA MET A 80 -1.58 9.76 6.97
C MET A 80 -2.94 10.42 7.29
N SER A 81 -3.11 10.98 8.49
CA SER A 81 -4.38 11.63 8.88
C SER A 81 -4.71 12.84 8.01
N LEU A 82 -3.70 13.63 7.61
CA LEU A 82 -3.89 14.78 6.75
C LEU A 82 -4.30 14.35 5.34
N CYS A 83 -3.66 13.31 4.79
CA CYS A 83 -4.05 12.76 3.49
C CYS A 83 -5.49 12.25 3.51
N LEU A 84 -5.87 11.52 4.56
CA LEU A 84 -7.24 11.02 4.72
C LEU A 84 -8.25 12.17 4.83
N ALA A 85 -7.97 13.19 5.64
CA ALA A 85 -8.83 14.36 5.78
C ALA A 85 -9.04 15.07 4.44
N LEU A 86 -7.97 15.32 3.69
CA LEU A 86 -8.04 15.98 2.37
C LEU A 86 -8.84 15.16 1.35
N MET A 87 -8.72 13.83 1.36
CA MET A 87 -9.54 12.96 0.51
C MET A 87 -11.03 13.09 0.84
N PHE A 88 -11.40 13.07 2.12
CA PHE A 88 -12.80 13.22 2.53
C PHE A 88 -13.36 14.61 2.24
N ILE A 89 -12.55 15.68 2.39
CA ILE A 89 -12.93 17.06 2.05
C ILE A 89 -13.18 17.22 0.55
N CYS A 90 -12.34 16.61 -0.29
CA CYS A 90 -12.46 16.75 -1.74
C CYS A 90 -13.66 15.96 -2.31
N SER A 91 -13.82 14.70 -1.92
CA SER A 91 -15.04 13.93 -2.20
C SER A 91 -15.08 12.65 -1.38
N TRP A 92 -15.98 12.63 -0.39
CA TRP A 92 -16.18 11.48 0.48
C TRP A 92 -16.60 10.21 -0.27
N TYR A 93 -17.42 10.32 -1.33
CA TYR A 93 -17.89 9.18 -2.12
C TYR A 93 -16.74 8.50 -2.89
N TYR A 94 -15.94 9.29 -3.61
CA TYR A 94 -14.78 8.75 -4.32
C TYR A 94 -13.72 8.21 -3.36
N ALA A 95 -13.53 8.85 -2.20
CA ALA A 95 -12.61 8.38 -1.17
C ALA A 95 -13.01 6.99 -0.63
N LEU A 96 -14.28 6.78 -0.29
CA LEU A 96 -14.77 5.48 0.18
C LEU A 96 -14.61 4.39 -0.88
N PHE A 97 -15.00 4.67 -2.12
CA PHE A 97 -14.90 3.71 -3.23
C PHE A 97 -13.44 3.31 -3.49
N ALA A 98 -12.55 4.30 -3.53
CA ALA A 98 -11.15 4.06 -3.79
C ALA A 98 -10.48 3.30 -2.62
N MET A 99 -10.79 3.63 -1.36
CA MET A 99 -10.30 2.88 -0.20
C MET A 99 -10.78 1.43 -0.21
N LEU A 100 -12.03 1.18 -0.60
CA LEU A 100 -12.57 -0.17 -0.75
C LEU A 100 -11.78 -0.97 -1.79
N ILE A 101 -11.59 -0.42 -3.00
CA ILE A 101 -10.81 -1.06 -4.06
C ILE A 101 -9.39 -1.37 -3.57
N ALA A 102 -8.72 -0.39 -2.96
CA ALA A 102 -7.37 -0.58 -2.46
C ALA A 102 -7.29 -1.67 -1.38
N GLY A 103 -8.28 -1.73 -0.47
CA GLY A 103 -8.41 -2.79 0.52
C GLY A 103 -8.62 -4.17 -0.11
N CYS A 104 -9.48 -4.26 -1.13
CA CYS A 104 -9.70 -5.49 -1.89
C CYS A 104 -8.41 -5.96 -2.60
N ILE A 105 -7.68 -5.04 -3.24
CA ILE A 105 -6.40 -5.35 -3.91
C ILE A 105 -5.38 -5.83 -2.87
N TYR A 106 -5.26 -5.14 -1.73
CA TYR A 106 -4.37 -5.53 -0.65
C TYR A 106 -4.66 -6.96 -0.17
N LYS A 107 -5.94 -7.27 0.10
CA LYS A 107 -6.35 -8.61 0.53
C LYS A 107 -6.15 -9.67 -0.54
N TYR A 108 -6.37 -9.33 -1.81
CA TYR A 108 -6.11 -10.24 -2.92
C TYR A 108 -4.62 -10.59 -3.03
N ILE A 109 -3.73 -9.60 -2.92
CA ILE A 109 -2.27 -9.82 -2.92
C ILE A 109 -1.87 -10.69 -1.72
N GLU A 110 -2.40 -10.41 -0.53
CA GLU A 110 -2.14 -11.19 0.68
C GLU A 110 -2.55 -12.65 0.52
N TYR A 111 -3.75 -12.90 -0.04
CA TYR A 111 -4.25 -14.25 -0.30
C TYR A 111 -3.39 -15.00 -1.32
N ARG A 112 -3.10 -14.39 -2.48
CA ARG A 112 -2.27 -15.02 -3.52
C ARG A 112 -0.83 -15.23 -3.07
N GLY A 113 -0.30 -14.35 -2.22
CA GLY A 113 1.00 -14.52 -1.59
C GLY A 113 1.04 -15.71 -0.65
N ALA A 114 0.01 -15.87 0.20
CA ALA A 114 -0.14 -17.01 1.09
C ALA A 114 -0.31 -18.34 0.34
N GLU A 115 -1.12 -18.36 -0.71
CA GLU A 115 -1.34 -19.54 -1.57
C GLU A 115 -0.04 -19.99 -2.25
N LYS A 116 0.79 -19.04 -2.72
CA LYS A 116 2.08 -19.36 -3.35
C LYS A 116 3.11 -19.91 -2.35
N GLU A 117 3.16 -19.36 -1.14
CA GLU A 117 4.14 -19.75 -0.12
C GLU A 117 3.79 -21.09 0.56
N TRP A 118 2.50 -21.34 0.80
CA TRP A 118 2.04 -22.47 1.63
C TRP A 118 1.10 -23.45 0.91
N GLY A 119 0.78 -23.23 -0.36
CA GLY A 119 -0.06 -24.11 -1.19
C GLY A 119 -1.57 -23.97 -0.99
N ASP A 120 -2.02 -23.47 0.17
CA ASP A 120 -3.43 -23.17 0.48
C ASP A 120 -3.54 -21.73 1.01
N GLY A 121 -4.38 -20.89 0.38
CA GLY A 121 -4.49 -19.47 0.71
C GLY A 121 -5.03 -19.17 2.11
N ILE A 122 -6.04 -19.92 2.59
CA ILE A 122 -6.64 -19.65 3.91
C ILE A 122 -5.73 -20.15 5.02
N ARG A 123 -5.23 -21.39 4.89
CA ARG A 123 -4.27 -21.94 5.85
C ARG A 123 -2.96 -21.17 5.81
N GLY A 124 -2.49 -20.77 4.62
CA GLY A 124 -1.29 -19.96 4.43
C GLY A 124 -1.37 -18.60 5.11
N LEU A 125 -2.54 -17.96 5.13
CA LEU A 125 -2.74 -16.69 5.85
C LEU A 125 -2.51 -16.88 7.35
N SER A 126 -3.07 -17.94 7.94
CA SER A 126 -2.87 -18.26 9.35
C SER A 126 -1.41 -18.61 9.68
N LEU A 127 -0.72 -19.34 8.80
CA LEU A 127 0.69 -19.69 8.95
C LEU A 127 1.61 -18.47 8.85
N ASN A 128 1.36 -17.56 7.91
CA ASN A 128 2.08 -16.30 7.79
C ASN A 128 1.92 -15.42 9.04
N ALA A 129 0.70 -15.30 9.56
CA ALA A 129 0.42 -14.56 10.79
C ALA A 129 1.15 -15.19 12.00
N ALA A 130 1.11 -16.52 12.14
CA ALA A 130 1.81 -17.24 13.20
C ALA A 130 3.33 -17.06 13.11
N ARG A 131 3.91 -17.20 11.92
CA ARG A 131 5.35 -16.98 11.68
C ARG A 131 5.76 -15.55 12.03
N TYR A 132 4.98 -14.56 11.59
CA TYR A 132 5.25 -13.15 11.92
C TYR A 132 5.21 -12.89 13.43
N ALA A 133 4.24 -13.48 14.13
CA ALA A 133 4.16 -13.38 15.59
C ALA A 133 5.36 -14.03 16.29
N LEU A 134 5.77 -15.24 15.88
CA LEU A 134 6.93 -15.94 16.44
C LEU A 134 8.23 -15.16 16.24
N LEU A 135 8.50 -14.69 15.01
CA LEU A 135 9.70 -13.88 14.71
C LEU A 135 9.76 -12.59 15.54
N ARG A 136 8.59 -12.01 15.84
CA ARG A 136 8.51 -10.81 16.69
C ARG A 136 8.82 -11.12 18.15
N VAL A 137 8.39 -12.28 18.66
CA VAL A 137 8.65 -12.71 20.05
C VAL A 137 10.14 -13.00 20.26
N GLU A 138 10.80 -13.64 19.28
CA GLU A 138 12.23 -13.97 19.34
C GLU A 138 13.14 -12.74 19.54
N HIS A 139 12.73 -11.57 19.03
CA HIS A 139 13.49 -10.32 19.17
C HIS A 139 13.25 -9.57 20.50
N GLY A 140 12.31 -10.03 21.34
CA GLY A 140 12.05 -9.43 22.65
C GLY A 140 12.99 -9.95 23.74
N PRO A 141 13.46 -9.13 24.69
CA PRO A 141 14.28 -9.62 25.80
C PRO A 141 13.47 -10.63 26.64
N PRO A 142 13.99 -11.84 26.91
CA PRO A 142 13.32 -12.81 27.76
C PRO A 142 13.22 -12.22 29.18
N HIS A 143 11.99 -11.98 29.64
CA HIS A 143 11.76 -11.44 30.97
C HIS A 143 11.72 -12.58 31.98
N THR A 144 12.51 -12.48 33.05
CA THR A 144 12.59 -13.46 34.16
C THR A 144 11.28 -13.75 34.90
N LYS A 145 10.21 -12.99 34.60
CA LYS A 145 8.85 -13.17 35.16
C LYS A 145 7.91 -13.96 34.24
N ASN A 146 8.32 -14.25 33.01
CA ASN A 146 7.59 -15.15 32.11
C ASN A 146 8.07 -16.59 32.38
N TRP A 147 7.63 -17.12 33.52
CA TRP A 147 7.66 -18.55 33.85
C TRP A 147 6.57 -19.31 33.10
#